data_AF-Q5K980-F1
#
_entry.id   AF-Q5K980-F1
#
_cell.length_a   1.000
_cell.length_b   1.000
_cell.length_c   1.000
_cell.angle_alpha   90.00
_cell.angle_beta   90.00
_cell.angle_gamma   90.00
#
_symmetry.space_group_name_H-M   'P 1'
#
loop_
_entity.id
_entity.type
_entity.pdbx_description
1 polymer ?
#
loop_
_entity_poly.entity_id
_entity_poly.type
_entity_poly.pdbx_seq_one_letter_code
_entity_poly.pdbx_strand_id
1 'polypeptide(L)'
;MATPTCQIPNKGKENPVATIHGNSKTIRAQSKMEKSAPKQASSDKSGLSKDVQKAVLASPLTIPWPDIPRHLQTTLVHLLRELIPSDVADYHVSRARCYSKEKRVRRAQKSKEAKAASEKSGSSNKVDQEPAGKAADEDAEMKDPESATGQKRKRSSNDLESEIKRPERPEVLSHLVLGINEVIKSLEHQIGALKTQIMTMGDALNGDQPGKLNANNFLPTAPRSPSPSSSDDEATEGQLRPILSPSAPINFIIIPLLSINPQSLVSPILQYCATYNAHVYQHTQLAKILRTRLKKSQWADVTGDDREEVAVVPLGAVEKDLADMVGLRRLACLALRKSHPNIERVRTLLPKSILHPPRFSLTLPIPTSTLKVHTCATPSVSKSETSKENGAPIPHVHYVPLHVKGIQTKVPVDNASRKAKRLQEVRLKRAEAKIKKKESKEKAKKAAKKKN
;
A
#
# COMPACT_ATOMS: atom_id res chain seq x y z
N MET A 1 -23.05 -23.43 -48.34
CA MET A 1 -22.18 -24.57 -48.00
C MET A 1 -20.97 -24.53 -48.91
N ALA A 2 -19.82 -24.12 -48.37
CA ALA A 2 -18.50 -24.22 -48.99
C ALA A 2 -17.48 -24.06 -47.86
N THR A 3 -16.66 -25.08 -47.63
CA THR A 3 -15.60 -25.11 -46.62
C THR A 3 -14.31 -24.52 -47.19
N PRO A 4 -13.57 -23.66 -46.46
CA PRO A 4 -12.20 -23.35 -46.80
C PRO A 4 -11.23 -24.24 -46.01
N THR A 5 -10.49 -25.05 -46.77
CA THR A 5 -9.33 -25.85 -46.35
C THR A 5 -8.16 -24.92 -46.07
N CYS A 6 -7.70 -24.84 -44.81
CA CYS A 6 -6.51 -24.07 -44.46
C CYS A 6 -5.31 -25.02 -44.33
N GLN A 7 -4.37 -24.87 -45.26
CA GLN A 7 -3.09 -25.59 -45.29
C GLN A 7 -2.15 -25.07 -44.21
N ILE A 8 -1.51 -25.99 -43.49
CA ILE A 8 -0.48 -25.75 -42.48
C ILE A 8 0.90 -25.87 -43.15
N PRO A 9 1.78 -24.86 -43.11
CA PRO A 9 3.18 -25.06 -43.45
C PRO A 9 3.99 -25.59 -42.26
N ASN A 10 4.84 -26.56 -42.59
CA ASN A 10 5.72 -27.34 -41.72
C ASN A 10 7.00 -26.57 -41.30
N LYS A 11 7.45 -26.88 -40.08
CA LYS A 11 8.85 -27.08 -39.64
C LYS A 11 9.86 -25.93 -39.79
N GLY A 12 9.85 -25.05 -38.80
CA GLY A 12 11.07 -24.38 -38.30
C GLY A 12 11.60 -25.13 -37.08
N LYS A 13 12.76 -25.79 -37.21
CA LYS A 13 13.53 -26.35 -36.08
C LYS A 13 14.18 -25.19 -35.33
N GLU A 14 13.51 -24.65 -34.33
CA GLU A 14 14.16 -23.84 -33.31
C GLU A 14 14.53 -24.75 -32.14
N ASN A 15 15.83 -24.90 -31.93
CA ASN A 15 16.38 -25.61 -30.77
C ASN A 15 15.95 -24.87 -29.50
N PRO A 16 15.21 -25.49 -28.56
CA PRO A 16 15.09 -24.91 -27.25
C PRO A 16 16.46 -25.01 -26.58
N VAL A 17 17.11 -23.87 -26.38
CA VAL A 17 18.21 -23.72 -25.41
C VAL A 17 17.57 -23.81 -24.02
N ALA A 18 17.11 -25.01 -23.68
CA ALA A 18 16.95 -25.43 -22.31
C ALA A 18 18.37 -25.66 -21.80
N THR A 19 18.92 -24.66 -21.11
CA THR A 19 20.06 -24.86 -20.22
C THR A 19 19.58 -25.75 -19.08
N ILE A 20 19.49 -27.04 -19.35
CA ILE A 20 19.34 -28.09 -18.36
C ILE A 20 20.64 -28.02 -17.56
N HIS A 21 20.61 -27.37 -16.39
CA HIS A 21 21.62 -27.55 -15.35
C HIS A 21 21.48 -28.97 -14.76
N GLY A 22 21.68 -29.97 -15.62
CA GLY A 22 21.88 -31.36 -15.27
C GLY A 22 23.31 -31.53 -14.81
N ASN A 23 23.56 -31.15 -13.57
CA ASN A 23 24.69 -31.64 -12.80
C ASN A 23 24.36 -31.43 -11.32
N SER A 24 23.51 -32.31 -10.80
CA SER A 24 23.39 -32.61 -9.38
C SER A 24 24.69 -33.24 -8.86
N LYS A 25 25.79 -32.49 -8.95
CA LYS A 25 26.97 -32.75 -8.12
C LYS A 25 26.59 -32.25 -6.74
N THR A 26 26.20 -33.18 -5.88
CA THR A 26 25.95 -32.93 -4.46
C THR A 26 27.09 -32.10 -3.86
N ILE A 27 26.77 -31.22 -2.92
CA ILE A 27 27.72 -30.30 -2.24
C ILE A 27 28.99 -31.04 -1.74
N ARG A 28 28.86 -32.35 -1.46
CA ARG A 28 29.95 -33.22 -1.01
C ARG A 28 30.98 -33.57 -2.10
N ALA A 29 30.62 -33.53 -3.38
CA ALA A 29 31.50 -33.86 -4.49
C ALA A 29 32.38 -32.67 -4.94
N GLN A 30 31.92 -31.42 -4.76
CA GLN A 30 32.70 -30.24 -5.13
C GLN A 30 33.86 -29.94 -4.16
N SER A 31 33.76 -30.33 -2.89
CA SER A 31 34.81 -30.07 -1.90
C SER A 31 36.10 -30.90 -2.11
N LYS A 32 36.06 -31.96 -2.95
CA LYS A 32 37.23 -32.80 -3.24
C LYS A 32 38.03 -32.36 -4.47
N MET A 33 37.44 -31.65 -5.45
CA MET A 33 38.19 -31.20 -6.64
C MET A 33 38.98 -29.89 -6.44
N GLU A 34 38.70 -29.07 -5.44
CA GLU A 34 39.50 -27.85 -5.18
C GLU A 34 40.91 -28.14 -4.61
N LYS A 35 41.23 -29.40 -4.26
CA LYS A 35 42.50 -29.77 -3.60
C LYS A 35 43.66 -30.12 -4.55
N SER A 36 43.42 -30.21 -5.86
CA SER A 36 44.45 -30.62 -6.86
C SER A 36 44.80 -29.56 -7.90
N ALA A 37 44.35 -28.31 -7.76
CA ALA A 37 44.78 -27.23 -8.64
C ALA A 37 46.23 -26.79 -8.32
N PRO A 38 47.09 -26.58 -9.33
CA PRO A 38 48.50 -26.23 -9.13
C PRO A 38 48.65 -24.90 -8.38
N LYS A 39 49.63 -24.86 -7.47
CA LYS A 39 50.01 -23.69 -6.65
C LYS A 39 50.55 -22.55 -7.53
N GLN A 40 49.68 -21.82 -8.22
CA GLN A 40 50.04 -20.49 -8.75
C GLN A 40 50.21 -19.53 -7.58
N ALA A 41 51.44 -19.05 -7.42
CA ALA A 41 51.86 -18.18 -6.34
C ALA A 41 51.29 -16.75 -6.51
N SER A 42 50.86 -16.17 -5.39
CA SER A 42 50.84 -14.74 -5.08
C SER A 42 49.81 -13.79 -5.71
N SER A 43 48.77 -14.24 -6.42
CA SER A 43 47.66 -13.33 -6.74
C SER A 43 46.80 -13.08 -5.49
N ASP A 44 46.47 -11.81 -5.25
CA ASP A 44 45.83 -11.28 -4.06
C ASP A 44 44.50 -11.96 -3.68
N LYS A 45 44.57 -13.04 -2.89
CA LYS A 45 43.41 -13.83 -2.45
C LYS A 45 42.36 -13.04 -1.66
N SER A 46 42.75 -11.88 -1.12
CA SER A 46 41.86 -10.96 -0.41
C SER A 46 40.72 -10.39 -1.28
N GLY A 47 40.89 -10.38 -2.61
CA GLY A 47 39.91 -9.88 -3.56
C GLY A 47 38.91 -10.93 -4.03
N LEU A 48 39.18 -12.22 -3.78
CA LEU A 48 38.34 -13.32 -4.25
C LEU A 48 37.12 -13.50 -3.33
N SER A 49 35.92 -13.48 -3.91
CA SER A 49 34.67 -13.84 -3.25
C SER A 49 34.11 -15.13 -3.83
N LYS A 50 33.72 -16.07 -2.98
CA LYS A 50 32.94 -17.25 -3.35
C LYS A 50 31.45 -16.90 -3.35
N ASP A 51 30.74 -17.31 -4.39
CA ASP A 51 29.28 -17.23 -4.41
C ASP A 51 28.71 -18.38 -3.56
N VAL A 52 27.89 -18.03 -2.57
CA VAL A 52 27.24 -18.96 -1.65
C VAL A 52 25.73 -18.78 -1.76
N GLN A 53 25.02 -19.86 -2.06
CA GLN A 53 23.55 -19.86 -2.03
C GLN A 53 23.06 -20.08 -0.61
N LYS A 54 22.25 -19.16 -0.09
CA LYS A 54 21.57 -19.27 1.19
C LYS A 54 20.11 -19.61 0.97
N ALA A 55 19.64 -20.66 1.64
CA ALA A 55 18.22 -20.98 1.68
C ALA A 55 17.47 -19.91 2.48
N VAL A 56 16.43 -19.33 1.89
CA VAL A 56 15.53 -18.37 2.51
C VAL A 56 14.11 -18.84 2.30
N LEU A 57 13.37 -18.99 3.39
CA LEU A 57 11.95 -19.34 3.34
C LEU A 57 11.18 -18.19 2.68
N ALA A 58 10.54 -18.45 1.55
CA ALA A 58 9.60 -17.49 0.98
C ALA A 58 8.33 -17.53 1.81
N SER A 59 7.80 -16.37 2.17
CA SER A 59 6.53 -16.31 2.89
C SER A 59 5.44 -16.93 2.02
N PRO A 60 4.77 -18.01 2.48
CA PRO A 60 3.67 -18.63 1.74
C PRO A 60 2.43 -17.72 1.64
N LEU A 61 2.43 -16.62 2.41
CA LEU A 61 1.36 -15.62 2.46
C LEU A 61 1.55 -14.50 1.43
N THR A 62 2.61 -14.53 0.61
CA THR A 62 2.75 -13.57 -0.48
C THR A 62 1.73 -13.88 -1.57
N ILE A 63 0.87 -12.90 -1.84
CA ILE A 63 -0.13 -13.00 -2.91
C ILE A 63 0.52 -12.49 -4.20
N PRO A 64 0.54 -13.30 -5.27
CA PRO A 64 1.02 -12.85 -6.56
C PRO A 64 0.05 -11.82 -7.15
N TRP A 65 0.59 -10.89 -7.94
CA TRP A 65 -0.24 -10.02 -8.78
C TRP A 65 -0.93 -10.88 -9.85
N PRO A 66 -2.22 -10.65 -10.14
CA PRO A 66 -2.87 -11.34 -11.24
C PRO A 66 -2.26 -10.88 -12.57
N ASP A 67 -2.09 -11.80 -13.51
CA ASP A 67 -1.58 -11.49 -14.84
C ASP A 67 -2.75 -11.19 -15.77
N ILE A 68 -2.76 -9.99 -16.37
CA ILE A 68 -3.83 -9.54 -17.28
C ILE A 68 -3.22 -9.33 -18.65
N PRO A 69 -3.72 -10.01 -19.70
CA PRO A 69 -3.28 -9.79 -21.07
C PRO A 69 -3.32 -8.32 -21.49
N ARG A 70 -2.30 -7.86 -22.22
CA ARG A 70 -2.13 -6.45 -22.63
C ARG A 70 -3.33 -5.89 -23.41
N HIS A 71 -4.00 -6.70 -24.22
CA HIS A 71 -5.17 -6.26 -24.97
C HIS A 71 -6.34 -5.90 -24.02
N LEU A 72 -6.58 -6.70 -22.98
CA LEU A 72 -7.60 -6.40 -21.96
C LEU A 72 -7.24 -5.15 -21.15
N GLN A 73 -5.95 -4.96 -20.82
CA GLN A 73 -5.51 -3.72 -20.16
C GLN A 73 -5.85 -2.50 -21.01
N THR A 74 -5.62 -2.58 -22.33
CA THR A 74 -5.91 -1.49 -23.28
C THR A 74 -7.41 -1.22 -23.37
N THR A 75 -8.22 -2.28 -23.55
CA THR A 75 -9.69 -2.17 -23.57
C THR A 75 -10.24 -1.60 -22.26
N LEU A 76 -9.68 -1.99 -21.12
CA LEU A 76 -10.11 -1.45 -19.83
C LEU A 76 -9.79 0.04 -19.71
N VAL A 77 -8.62 0.50 -20.17
CA VAL A 77 -8.29 1.93 -20.17
C VAL A 77 -9.26 2.74 -21.03
N HIS A 78 -9.70 2.19 -22.18
CA HIS A 78 -10.75 2.81 -22.98
C HIS A 78 -12.11 2.83 -22.25
N LEU A 79 -12.49 1.71 -21.63
CA LEU A 79 -13.72 1.64 -20.84
C LEU A 79 -13.70 2.62 -19.66
N LEU A 80 -12.54 2.84 -19.02
CA LEU A 80 -12.40 3.79 -17.92
C LEU A 80 -12.68 5.24 -18.35
N ARG A 81 -12.42 5.61 -19.60
CA ARG A 81 -12.79 6.91 -20.16
C ARG A 81 -14.30 7.09 -20.26
N GLU A 82 -15.03 6.01 -20.53
CA GLU A 82 -16.50 6.01 -20.53
C GLU A 82 -17.07 6.00 -19.11
N LEU A 83 -16.38 5.34 -18.16
CA LEU A 83 -16.79 5.25 -16.77
C LEU A 83 -16.59 6.55 -15.99
N ILE A 84 -15.55 7.32 -16.33
CA ILE A 84 -15.17 8.55 -15.64
C ILE A 84 -15.45 9.73 -16.61
N PRO A 85 -16.59 10.42 -16.48
CA PRO A 85 -16.89 11.58 -17.32
C PRO A 85 -15.84 12.68 -17.19
N SER A 86 -15.65 13.46 -18.25
CA SER A 86 -14.73 14.62 -18.28
C SER A 86 -14.98 15.63 -17.15
N ASP A 87 -16.24 15.73 -16.70
CA ASP A 87 -16.67 16.63 -15.64
C ASP A 87 -15.95 16.37 -14.31
N VAL A 88 -15.49 15.15 -14.08
CA VAL A 88 -14.71 14.79 -12.88
C VAL A 88 -13.35 15.50 -12.90
N ALA A 89 -12.69 15.54 -14.05
CA ALA A 89 -11.42 16.23 -14.21
C ALA A 89 -11.59 17.74 -14.00
N ASP A 90 -12.61 18.32 -14.63
CA ASP A 90 -12.93 19.74 -14.51
C ASP A 90 -13.28 20.12 -13.07
N TYR A 91 -13.99 19.26 -12.35
CA TYR A 91 -14.27 19.44 -10.92
C TYR A 91 -12.98 19.48 -10.09
N HIS A 92 -12.05 18.54 -10.28
CA HIS A 92 -10.80 18.50 -9.52
C HIS A 92 -9.91 19.72 -9.81
N VAL A 93 -9.80 20.13 -11.07
CA VAL A 93 -9.06 21.34 -11.48
C VAL A 93 -9.71 22.59 -10.89
N SER A 94 -11.03 22.73 -11.01
CA SER A 94 -11.79 23.88 -10.49
C SER A 94 -11.70 23.96 -8.97
N ARG A 95 -11.81 22.82 -8.27
CA ARG A 95 -11.64 22.72 -6.82
C ARG A 95 -10.23 23.14 -6.40
N ALA A 96 -9.19 22.70 -7.10
CA ALA A 96 -7.80 23.07 -6.83
C ALA A 96 -7.54 24.57 -7.04
N ARG A 97 -8.14 25.15 -8.10
CA ARG A 97 -8.10 26.60 -8.36
C ARG A 97 -8.80 27.38 -7.24
N CYS A 98 -10.00 26.96 -6.83
CA CYS A 98 -10.73 27.60 -5.72
C CYS A 98 -9.93 27.55 -4.41
N TYR A 99 -9.35 26.40 -4.08
CA TYR A 99 -8.52 26.25 -2.88
C TYR A 99 -7.28 27.15 -2.91
N SER A 100 -6.63 27.25 -4.07
CA SER A 100 -5.46 28.11 -4.26
C SER A 100 -5.83 29.59 -4.11
N LYS A 101 -6.98 30.02 -4.66
CA LYS A 101 -7.52 31.37 -4.50
C LYS A 101 -7.86 31.66 -3.03
N GLU A 102 -8.58 30.76 -2.36
CA GLU A 102 -8.94 30.88 -0.94
C GLU A 102 -7.68 31.00 -0.05
N LYS A 103 -6.66 30.19 -0.31
CA LYS A 103 -5.38 30.25 0.42
C LYS A 103 -4.64 31.58 0.22
N ARG A 104 -4.67 32.15 -0.99
CA ARG A 104 -4.08 33.47 -1.27
C ARG A 104 -4.83 34.58 -0.55
N VAL A 105 -6.16 34.55 -0.56
CA VAL A 105 -7.01 35.52 0.16
C VAL A 105 -6.73 35.46 1.66
N ARG A 106 -6.69 34.26 2.26
CA ARG A 106 -6.35 34.10 3.69
C ARG A 106 -4.97 34.63 4.04
N ARG A 107 -3.96 34.44 3.18
CA ARG A 107 -2.61 34.99 3.39
C ARG A 107 -2.60 36.52 3.30
N ALA A 108 -3.36 37.10 2.37
CA ALA A 108 -3.49 38.55 2.24
C ALA A 108 -4.27 39.18 3.40
N GLN A 109 -5.28 38.50 3.95
CA GLN A 109 -5.98 38.95 5.16
C GLN A 109 -5.06 38.93 6.38
N LYS A 110 -4.35 37.82 6.60
CA LYS A 110 -3.36 37.72 7.70
C LYS A 110 -2.26 38.77 7.61
N SER A 111 -1.79 39.10 6.41
CA SER A 111 -0.76 40.15 6.26
C SER A 111 -1.33 41.56 6.48
N LYS A 112 -2.60 41.81 6.14
CA LYS A 112 -3.28 43.07 6.47
C LYS A 112 -3.52 43.21 7.98
N GLU A 113 -3.96 42.14 8.64
CA GLU A 113 -4.15 42.10 10.10
C GLU A 113 -2.83 42.32 10.84
N ALA A 114 -1.74 41.68 10.39
CA ALA A 114 -0.42 41.87 10.97
C ALA A 114 0.09 43.32 10.83
N LYS A 115 -0.16 43.96 9.68
CA LYS A 115 0.19 45.38 9.48
C LYS A 115 -0.65 46.30 10.35
N ALA A 116 -1.96 46.08 10.41
CA ALA A 116 -2.86 46.87 11.26
C ALA A 116 -2.51 46.73 12.75
N ALA A 117 -2.11 45.53 13.19
CA ALA A 117 -1.64 45.30 14.56
C ALA A 117 -0.32 46.05 14.86
N SER A 118 0.62 46.05 13.90
CA SER A 118 1.89 46.78 14.03
C SER A 118 1.72 48.30 14.04
N GLU A 119 0.79 48.85 13.25
CA GLU A 119 0.50 50.29 13.26
C GLU A 119 -0.18 50.70 14.58
N LYS A 120 -1.01 49.83 15.16
CA LYS A 120 -1.68 50.10 16.44
C LYS A 120 -0.74 49.99 17.65
N SER A 121 0.38 49.27 17.55
CA SER A 121 1.41 49.20 18.61
C SER A 121 2.53 50.25 18.49
N GLY A 122 2.47 51.14 17.49
CA GLY A 122 3.55 52.09 17.16
C GLY A 122 3.63 53.38 17.98
N SER A 123 2.94 53.50 19.13
CA SER A 123 2.86 54.77 19.88
C SER A 123 3.43 54.75 21.30
N SER A 124 4.27 53.78 21.68
CA SER A 124 4.87 53.78 23.03
C SER A 124 6.33 53.32 23.01
N ASN A 125 7.22 54.27 23.31
CA ASN A 125 8.61 54.13 23.76
C ASN A 125 9.61 53.45 22.82
N LYS A 126 10.17 54.29 21.96
CA LYS A 126 11.52 54.14 21.39
C LYS A 126 12.53 54.36 22.53
N VAL A 127 12.97 53.29 23.18
CA VAL A 127 14.16 53.29 24.07
C VAL A 127 15.21 52.41 23.42
N ASP A 128 16.39 52.97 23.24
CA ASP A 128 17.55 52.39 22.59
C ASP A 128 17.93 51.03 23.19
N GLN A 129 17.91 49.98 22.36
CA GLN A 129 18.58 48.73 22.67
C GLN A 129 19.31 48.20 21.44
N GLU A 130 20.62 48.07 21.59
CA GLU A 130 21.58 47.69 20.57
C GLU A 130 21.31 46.30 19.93
N PRO A 131 21.72 46.10 18.66
CA PRO A 131 21.49 44.86 17.95
C PRO A 131 22.52 43.79 18.31
N ALA A 132 22.12 42.79 19.09
CA ALA A 132 22.85 41.53 19.22
C ALA A 132 22.59 40.64 17.99
N GLY A 133 23.68 40.26 17.31
CA GLY A 133 23.69 39.59 16.02
C GLY A 133 22.83 38.33 15.93
N LYS A 134 21.99 38.29 14.88
CA LYS A 134 21.36 37.06 14.39
C LYS A 134 22.00 36.67 13.07
N ALA A 135 22.43 35.42 13.04
CA ALA A 135 23.10 34.75 11.96
C ALA A 135 22.30 34.81 10.65
N ALA A 136 23.04 35.04 9.57
CA ALA A 136 22.59 35.00 8.20
C ALA A 136 21.99 33.62 7.86
N ASP A 137 20.74 33.62 7.41
CA ASP A 137 20.17 32.56 6.60
C ASP A 137 20.00 33.17 5.20
N GLU A 138 20.95 32.85 4.32
CA GLU A 138 20.98 33.30 2.93
C GLU A 138 19.91 32.51 2.13
N ASP A 139 18.67 32.98 2.17
CA ASP A 139 17.65 32.51 1.23
C ASP A 139 17.62 33.42 0.01
N ALA A 140 17.94 32.83 -1.13
CA ALA A 140 18.10 33.47 -2.43
C ALA A 140 16.81 34.17 -2.90
N GLU A 141 16.82 35.49 -2.82
CA GLU A 141 15.84 36.38 -3.44
C GLU A 141 16.06 36.40 -4.97
N MET A 142 15.21 35.65 -5.69
CA MET A 142 15.18 35.65 -7.14
C MET A 142 14.57 36.98 -7.62
N LYS A 143 15.44 37.91 -8.03
CA LYS A 143 15.08 39.17 -8.70
C LYS A 143 14.48 38.87 -10.08
N ASP A 144 13.18 39.09 -10.23
CA ASP A 144 12.55 39.25 -11.54
C ASP A 144 12.89 40.64 -12.11
N PRO A 145 13.34 40.75 -13.38
CA PRO A 145 13.73 42.01 -13.96
C PRO A 145 12.51 42.89 -14.33
N GLU A 146 12.76 44.17 -14.14
CA GLU A 146 11.96 45.36 -14.38
C GLU A 146 11.14 45.36 -15.68
N SER A 147 9.83 45.59 -15.53
CA SER A 147 8.97 46.18 -16.55
C SER A 147 8.36 47.45 -15.98
N ALA A 148 9.07 48.56 -16.13
CA ALA A 148 8.62 49.89 -15.78
C ALA A 148 7.98 50.59 -16.99
N THR A 149 6.67 50.85 -16.88
CA THR A 149 5.85 51.95 -17.43
C THR A 149 4.41 51.43 -17.37
N GLY A 150 3.58 51.79 -16.40
CA GLY A 150 3.21 53.15 -16.05
C GLY A 150 1.71 53.29 -16.28
N GLN A 151 0.91 52.84 -15.31
CA GLN A 151 -0.45 53.34 -15.03
C GLN A 151 -0.97 52.65 -13.75
N LYS A 152 -0.83 53.34 -12.61
CA LYS A 152 -1.52 53.01 -11.35
C LYS A 152 -3.03 53.22 -11.55
N ARG A 153 -3.71 52.27 -12.21
CA ARG A 153 -5.17 52.18 -12.10
C ARG A 153 -5.48 51.73 -10.67
N LYS A 154 -5.96 52.69 -9.87
CA LYS A 154 -6.58 52.52 -8.56
C LYS A 154 -7.81 51.61 -8.76
N ARG A 155 -7.59 50.28 -8.81
CA ARG A 155 -8.65 49.27 -8.91
C ARG A 155 -9.50 49.41 -7.65
N SER A 156 -10.71 49.94 -7.84
CA SER A 156 -11.73 50.09 -6.81
C SER A 156 -11.95 48.75 -6.10
N SER A 157 -11.80 48.77 -4.78
CA SER A 157 -11.84 47.61 -3.89
C SER A 157 -13.22 46.97 -3.72
N ASN A 158 -14.25 47.43 -4.45
CA ASN A 158 -15.65 47.06 -4.22
C ASN A 158 -16.17 45.91 -5.09
N ASP A 159 -15.34 45.30 -5.95
CA ASP A 159 -15.77 44.23 -6.86
C ASP A 159 -15.25 42.82 -6.46
N LEU A 160 -14.83 42.67 -5.18
CA LEU A 160 -14.08 41.49 -4.71
C LEU A 160 -14.89 40.46 -3.92
N GLU A 161 -16.18 40.68 -3.72
CA GLU A 161 -17.10 39.69 -3.12
C GLU A 161 -17.95 38.98 -4.17
N SER A 162 -17.43 38.80 -5.38
CA SER A 162 -17.97 37.78 -6.28
C SER A 162 -17.87 36.43 -5.58
N GLU A 163 -18.96 36.01 -4.97
CA GLU A 163 -19.15 34.78 -4.22
C GLU A 163 -18.46 33.63 -4.96
N ILE A 164 -17.36 33.13 -4.38
CA ILE A 164 -16.60 32.02 -4.99
C ILE A 164 -17.47 30.78 -4.83
N LYS A 165 -18.41 30.57 -5.76
CA LYS A 165 -19.25 29.39 -5.81
C LYS A 165 -18.34 28.18 -5.93
N ARG A 166 -18.33 27.36 -4.87
CA ARG A 166 -17.59 26.10 -4.88
C ARG A 166 -18.24 25.20 -5.94
N PRO A 167 -17.47 24.57 -6.82
CA PRO A 167 -18.04 23.66 -7.80
C PRO A 167 -18.78 22.54 -7.06
N GLU A 168 -19.96 22.18 -7.56
CA GLU A 168 -20.75 21.07 -7.01
C GLU A 168 -20.01 19.75 -7.28
N ARG A 169 -20.10 18.81 -6.33
CA ARG A 169 -19.41 17.53 -6.44
C ARG A 169 -20.20 16.60 -7.39
N PRO A 170 -19.60 16.13 -8.50
CA PRO A 170 -20.26 15.16 -9.36
C PRO A 170 -20.67 13.88 -8.61
N GLU A 171 -21.85 13.36 -8.89
CA GLU A 171 -22.39 12.14 -8.26
C GLU A 171 -21.49 10.92 -8.53
N VAL A 172 -20.85 10.85 -9.69
CA VAL A 172 -19.90 9.77 -10.02
C VAL A 172 -18.78 9.65 -8.96
N LEU A 173 -18.37 10.75 -8.34
CA LEU A 173 -17.35 10.75 -7.28
C LEU A 173 -17.80 10.09 -5.96
N SER A 174 -19.08 9.79 -5.73
CA SER A 174 -19.50 8.95 -4.58
C SER A 174 -19.29 7.45 -4.83
N HIS A 175 -19.13 7.06 -6.09
CA HIS A 175 -18.91 5.68 -6.53
C HIS A 175 -17.42 5.36 -6.76
N LEU A 176 -16.56 6.37 -6.75
CA LEU A 176 -15.12 6.27 -6.96
C LEU A 176 -14.35 6.51 -5.66
N VAL A 177 -13.30 5.72 -5.43
CA VAL A 177 -12.34 5.95 -4.34
C VAL A 177 -10.96 6.15 -4.96
N LEU A 178 -10.38 7.32 -4.70
CA LEU A 178 -9.13 7.76 -5.32
C LEU A 178 -8.01 7.81 -4.28
N GLY A 179 -6.89 7.15 -4.59
CA GLY A 179 -5.68 7.17 -3.78
C GLY A 179 -5.53 5.97 -2.85
N ILE A 180 -4.27 5.63 -2.55
CA ILE A 180 -3.89 4.42 -1.79
C ILE A 180 -4.53 4.40 -0.40
N ASN A 181 -4.40 5.49 0.36
CA ASN A 181 -4.89 5.55 1.74
C ASN A 181 -6.41 5.45 1.84
N GLU A 182 -7.14 6.08 0.91
CA GLU A 182 -8.61 6.03 0.92
C GLU A 182 -9.13 4.64 0.52
N VAL A 183 -8.45 3.98 -0.42
CA VAL A 183 -8.75 2.58 -0.77
C VAL A 183 -8.49 1.65 0.42
N ILE A 184 -7.35 1.80 1.12
CA ILE A 184 -7.03 0.98 2.31
C ILE A 184 -8.07 1.21 3.41
N LYS A 185 -8.37 2.46 3.77
CA LYS A 185 -9.41 2.78 4.78
C LYS A 185 -10.76 2.17 4.42
N SER A 186 -11.14 2.24 3.14
CA SER A 186 -12.40 1.68 2.68
C SER A 186 -12.42 0.14 2.71
N LEU A 187 -11.29 -0.52 2.43
CA LEU A 187 -11.13 -1.96 2.61
C LEU A 187 -11.15 -2.35 4.09
N GLU A 188 -10.47 -1.61 4.96
CA GLU A 188 -10.46 -1.83 6.41
C GLU A 188 -11.87 -1.75 7.00
N HIS A 189 -12.64 -0.74 6.59
CA HIS A 189 -14.02 -0.60 6.99
C HIS A 189 -14.88 -1.79 6.52
N GLN A 190 -14.72 -2.24 5.27
CA GLN A 190 -15.42 -3.41 4.74
C GLN A 190 -15.03 -4.71 5.44
N ILE A 191 -13.74 -4.89 5.74
CA ILE A 191 -13.24 -6.04 6.51
C ILE A 191 -13.82 -6.00 7.92
N GLY A 192 -13.84 -4.84 8.58
CA GLY A 192 -14.42 -4.67 9.91
C GLY A 192 -15.90 -5.04 9.94
N ALA A 193 -16.70 -4.48 9.01
CA ALA A 193 -18.12 -4.79 8.90
C ALA A 193 -18.37 -6.28 8.64
N LEU A 194 -17.58 -6.90 7.75
CA LEU A 194 -17.72 -8.32 7.43
C LEU A 194 -17.30 -9.23 8.59
N LYS A 195 -16.26 -8.86 9.35
CA LYS A 195 -15.85 -9.59 10.56
C LYS A 195 -16.95 -9.58 11.62
N THR A 196 -17.54 -8.41 11.88
CA THR A 196 -18.67 -8.30 12.82
C THR A 196 -19.84 -9.18 12.37
N GLN A 197 -20.16 -9.16 11.07
CA GLN A 197 -21.21 -9.99 10.49
C GLN A 197 -20.93 -11.50 10.64
N ILE A 198 -19.71 -11.94 10.34
CA ILE A 198 -19.28 -13.35 10.55
C ILE A 198 -19.37 -13.77 12.02
N MET A 199 -19.03 -12.87 12.95
CA MET A 199 -19.14 -13.12 14.38
C MET A 199 -20.61 -13.29 14.78
N THR A 200 -21.49 -12.39 14.34
CA THR A 200 -22.96 -12.50 14.58
C THR A 200 -23.54 -13.80 14.00
N MET A 201 -23.07 -14.22 12.83
CA MET A 201 -23.44 -15.51 12.23
C MET A 201 -22.96 -16.70 13.08
N GLY A 202 -21.75 -16.61 13.65
CA GLY A 202 -21.21 -17.61 14.57
C GLY A 202 -22.04 -17.73 15.85
N ASP A 203 -22.41 -16.61 16.45
CA ASP A 203 -23.23 -16.58 17.68
C ASP A 203 -24.62 -17.19 17.43
N ALA A 204 -25.25 -16.84 16.31
CA ALA A 204 -26.55 -17.40 15.92
C ALA A 204 -26.51 -18.93 15.71
N LEU A 205 -25.36 -19.49 15.25
CA LEU A 205 -25.19 -20.94 15.11
C LEU A 205 -25.05 -21.66 16.45
N ASN A 206 -24.53 -20.99 17.48
CA ASN A 206 -24.33 -21.57 18.80
C ASN A 206 -25.63 -21.61 19.62
N GLY A 207 -26.73 -21.07 19.09
CA GLY A 207 -28.03 -21.04 19.77
C GLY A 207 -28.16 -19.89 20.78
N ASP A 208 -27.16 -19.02 20.88
CA ASP A 208 -27.31 -17.73 21.54
C ASP A 208 -28.25 -16.87 20.68
N GLN A 209 -29.46 -16.63 21.20
CA GLN A 209 -30.49 -15.97 20.40
C GLN A 209 -30.02 -14.58 19.92
N PRO A 210 -30.03 -14.31 18.60
CA PRO A 210 -29.65 -13.02 18.04
C PRO A 210 -30.64 -11.96 18.53
N GLY A 211 -30.22 -11.14 19.48
CA GLY A 211 -31.07 -10.09 20.08
C GLY A 211 -30.97 -9.97 21.59
N LYS A 212 -30.56 -11.02 22.31
CA LYS A 212 -30.02 -10.87 23.66
C LYS A 212 -28.53 -10.64 23.54
N LEU A 213 -28.14 -9.42 23.19
CA LEU A 213 -26.78 -8.94 23.46
C LEU A 213 -26.61 -8.97 24.98
N ASN A 214 -26.21 -10.12 25.52
CA ASN A 214 -25.68 -10.19 26.86
C ASN A 214 -24.45 -9.29 26.85
N ALA A 215 -24.61 -8.06 27.37
CA ALA A 215 -23.53 -7.08 27.51
C ALA A 215 -22.32 -7.63 28.29
N ASN A 216 -22.45 -8.82 28.87
CA ASN A 216 -21.47 -9.52 29.67
C ASN A 216 -20.60 -10.53 28.89
N ASN A 217 -20.91 -10.87 27.64
CA ASN A 217 -20.17 -11.89 26.87
C ASN A 217 -19.15 -11.32 25.85
N PHE A 218 -19.11 -10.00 25.65
CA PHE A 218 -17.92 -9.38 25.07
C PHE A 218 -16.85 -9.35 26.15
N LEU A 219 -15.93 -10.32 26.12
CA LEU A 219 -14.75 -10.36 26.98
C LEU A 219 -14.14 -8.94 27.11
N PRO A 220 -14.20 -8.31 28.29
CA PRO A 220 -13.52 -7.07 28.56
C PRO A 220 -12.06 -7.40 28.87
N THR A 221 -11.25 -7.72 27.86
CA THR A 221 -9.80 -7.89 28.07
C THR A 221 -9.03 -6.58 28.04
N ALA A 222 -9.71 -5.43 27.85
CA ALA A 222 -9.15 -4.13 28.15
C ALA A 222 -9.76 -3.61 29.47
N PRO A 223 -8.97 -3.39 30.54
CA PRO A 223 -9.46 -2.64 31.69
C PRO A 223 -9.92 -1.28 31.19
N ARG A 224 -11.20 -0.96 31.41
CA ARG A 224 -11.72 0.39 31.20
C ARG A 224 -10.91 1.32 32.09
N SER A 225 -10.01 2.09 31.50
CA SER A 225 -9.40 3.23 32.17
C SER A 225 -10.53 4.16 32.63
N PRO A 226 -10.57 4.56 33.91
CA PRO A 226 -11.53 5.55 34.39
C PRO A 226 -11.20 6.86 33.68
N SER A 227 -11.94 7.17 32.61
CA SER A 227 -11.90 8.49 32.00
C SER A 227 -12.83 9.38 32.83
N PRO A 228 -12.37 10.56 33.28
CA PRO A 228 -13.16 11.44 34.12
C PRO A 228 -14.35 11.97 33.30
N SER A 229 -15.55 11.72 33.82
CA SER A 229 -16.76 12.40 33.38
C SER A 229 -16.70 13.86 33.84
N SER A 230 -16.19 14.75 32.98
CA SER A 230 -16.51 16.17 33.05
C SER A 230 -17.86 16.36 32.38
N SER A 231 -18.92 16.42 33.19
CA SER A 231 -20.09 17.21 32.87
C SER A 231 -19.66 18.67 32.68
N ASP A 232 -20.35 19.38 31.79
CA ASP A 232 -20.21 20.80 31.47
C ASP A 232 -19.31 21.10 30.26
N ASP A 233 -19.82 20.79 29.07
CA ASP A 233 -19.50 21.57 27.87
C ASP A 233 -20.82 21.92 27.16
N GLU A 234 -21.15 23.21 27.25
CA GLU A 234 -22.28 23.85 26.61
C GLU A 234 -22.20 23.72 25.08
N ALA A 235 -23.34 23.36 24.49
CA ALA A 235 -23.88 23.85 23.22
C ALA A 235 -22.88 24.48 22.22
N THR A 236 -22.16 23.63 21.46
CA THR A 236 -21.86 23.96 20.06
C THR A 236 -22.83 23.17 19.17
N GLU A 237 -24.08 23.61 19.14
CA GLU A 237 -25.04 23.23 18.10
C GLU A 237 -24.49 23.62 16.72
N GLY A 238 -24.63 22.73 15.74
CA GLY A 238 -24.50 23.13 14.33
C GLY A 238 -23.50 22.39 13.48
N GLN A 239 -23.19 21.11 13.75
CA GLN A 239 -22.78 20.22 12.67
C GLN A 239 -23.12 18.75 12.98
N LEU A 240 -24.43 18.45 12.96
CA LEU A 240 -24.91 17.10 12.72
C LEU A 240 -24.33 16.65 11.38
N ARG A 241 -23.17 15.99 11.41
CA ARG A 241 -22.67 15.30 10.22
C ARG A 241 -23.76 14.31 9.85
N PRO A 242 -24.40 14.44 8.68
CA PRO A 242 -25.43 13.50 8.27
C PRO A 242 -24.85 12.10 8.43
N ILE A 243 -25.58 11.22 9.11
CA ILE A 243 -25.23 9.81 9.26
C ILE A 243 -25.12 9.28 7.84
N LEU A 244 -23.90 9.28 7.30
CA LEU A 244 -23.64 8.90 5.93
C LEU A 244 -24.09 7.46 5.80
N SER A 245 -25.09 7.25 4.96
CA SER A 245 -25.57 5.93 4.58
C SER A 245 -24.36 5.03 4.30
N PRO A 246 -24.36 3.78 4.77
CA PRO A 246 -23.21 2.89 4.63
C PRO A 246 -22.81 2.85 3.17
N SER A 247 -21.60 3.35 2.90
CA SER A 247 -21.04 3.44 1.57
C SER A 247 -21.03 2.05 0.94
N ALA A 248 -21.52 1.93 -0.30
CA ALA A 248 -21.48 0.67 -1.05
C ALA A 248 -20.04 0.08 -1.07
N PRO A 249 -19.91 -1.26 -0.99
CA PRO A 249 -18.61 -1.93 -0.94
C PRO A 249 -17.82 -1.71 -2.24
N ILE A 250 -16.50 -1.80 -2.13
CA ILE A 250 -15.58 -1.79 -3.27
C ILE A 250 -15.70 -3.13 -3.98
N ASN A 251 -15.67 -3.12 -5.31
CA ASN A 251 -15.67 -4.34 -6.13
C ASN A 251 -14.38 -4.49 -6.94
N PHE A 252 -13.95 -3.41 -7.61
CA PHE A 252 -12.71 -3.43 -8.41
C PHE A 252 -11.71 -2.42 -7.89
N ILE A 253 -10.43 -2.79 -7.89
CA ILE A 253 -9.31 -1.91 -7.57
C ILE A 253 -8.33 -1.95 -8.73
N ILE A 254 -8.00 -0.79 -9.28
CA ILE A 254 -7.21 -0.61 -10.49
C ILE A 254 -5.90 0.09 -10.11
N ILE A 255 -4.77 -0.53 -10.45
CA ILE A 255 -3.43 -0.10 -10.01
C ILE A 255 -2.47 -0.06 -11.22
N PRO A 256 -1.91 1.11 -11.59
CA PRO A 256 -0.86 1.23 -12.62
C PRO A 256 0.50 0.76 -12.07
N LEU A 257 0.71 -0.55 -11.98
CA LEU A 257 1.80 -1.20 -11.25
C LEU A 257 3.21 -0.80 -11.73
N LEU A 258 3.38 -0.55 -13.03
CA LEU A 258 4.68 -0.22 -13.61
C LEU A 258 5.06 1.26 -13.51
N SER A 259 4.10 2.13 -13.17
CA SER A 259 4.35 3.57 -13.03
C SER A 259 4.73 3.98 -11.60
N ILE A 260 4.40 3.16 -10.60
CA ILE A 260 4.59 3.49 -9.18
C ILE A 260 5.98 3.05 -8.72
N ASN A 261 6.79 4.02 -8.30
CA ASN A 261 8.10 3.78 -7.69
C ASN A 261 8.14 4.37 -6.26
N PRO A 262 8.33 3.55 -5.20
CA PRO A 262 8.53 2.09 -5.22
C PRO A 262 7.21 1.30 -5.24
N GLN A 263 7.22 0.12 -5.87
CA GLN A 263 6.07 -0.81 -5.92
C GLN A 263 5.64 -1.33 -4.54
N SER A 264 6.50 -1.24 -3.53
CA SER A 264 6.19 -1.61 -2.15
C SER A 264 5.03 -0.79 -1.56
N LEU A 265 4.74 0.40 -2.09
CA LEU A 265 3.63 1.24 -1.62
C LEU A 265 2.25 0.62 -1.89
N VAL A 266 2.11 -0.17 -2.95
CA VAL A 266 0.82 -0.80 -3.34
C VAL A 266 0.73 -2.27 -2.96
N SER A 267 1.85 -2.90 -2.58
CA SER A 267 1.87 -4.30 -2.17
C SER A 267 0.92 -4.65 -1.02
N PRO A 268 0.68 -3.79 0.00
CA PRO A 268 -0.27 -4.10 1.06
C PRO A 268 -1.71 -4.24 0.55
N ILE A 269 -2.09 -3.54 -0.51
CA ILE A 269 -3.47 -3.56 -1.04
C ILE A 269 -3.88 -4.99 -1.40
N LEU A 270 -2.99 -5.77 -2.02
CA LEU A 270 -3.25 -7.18 -2.31
C LEU A 270 -3.54 -7.99 -1.04
N GLN A 271 -2.79 -7.75 0.04
CA GLN A 271 -2.99 -8.44 1.32
C GLN A 271 -4.34 -8.11 1.94
N TYR A 272 -4.75 -6.85 1.91
CA TYR A 272 -6.08 -6.43 2.37
C TYR A 272 -7.19 -7.05 1.51
N CYS A 273 -7.04 -7.08 0.18
CA CYS A 273 -8.01 -7.72 -0.70
C CYS A 273 -8.12 -9.23 -0.44
N ALA A 274 -6.99 -9.92 -0.27
CA ALA A 274 -7.00 -11.34 0.06
C ALA A 274 -7.63 -11.63 1.41
N THR A 275 -7.42 -10.76 2.41
CA THR A 275 -8.07 -10.85 3.72
C THR A 275 -9.58 -10.67 3.60
N TYR A 276 -10.01 -9.66 2.84
CA TYR A 276 -11.42 -9.44 2.57
C TYR A 276 -12.05 -10.64 1.84
N ASN A 277 -11.41 -11.13 0.78
CA ASN A 277 -11.91 -12.27 -0.01
C ASN A 277 -11.96 -13.57 0.80
N ALA A 278 -10.99 -13.79 1.70
CA ALA A 278 -11.02 -14.91 2.64
C ALA A 278 -12.24 -14.83 3.59
N HIS A 279 -12.56 -13.63 4.08
CA HIS A 279 -13.76 -13.41 4.88
C HIS A 279 -15.05 -13.55 4.07
N VAL A 280 -15.09 -13.11 2.80
CA VAL A 280 -16.25 -13.31 1.92
C VAL A 280 -16.50 -14.81 1.70
N TYR A 281 -15.43 -15.58 1.51
CA TYR A 281 -15.53 -17.04 1.43
C TYR A 281 -16.07 -17.66 2.72
N GLN A 282 -15.54 -17.27 3.88
CA GLN A 282 -16.03 -17.73 5.19
C GLN A 282 -17.50 -17.38 5.41
N HIS A 283 -17.89 -16.13 5.13
CA HIS A 283 -19.27 -15.67 5.18
C HIS A 283 -20.17 -16.52 4.28
N THR A 284 -19.75 -16.79 3.04
CA THR A 284 -20.52 -17.62 2.11
C THR A 284 -20.70 -19.06 2.63
N GLN A 285 -19.68 -19.66 3.25
CA GLN A 285 -19.78 -21.01 3.82
C GLN A 285 -20.67 -21.04 5.07
N LEU A 286 -20.51 -20.07 5.97
CA LEU A 286 -21.36 -19.94 7.14
C LEU A 286 -22.82 -19.69 6.76
N ALA A 287 -23.07 -18.87 5.73
CA ALA A 287 -24.41 -18.62 5.20
C ALA A 287 -25.07 -19.92 4.71
N LYS A 288 -24.31 -20.81 4.06
CA LYS A 288 -24.84 -22.14 3.66
C LYS A 288 -25.20 -23.00 4.87
N ILE A 289 -24.37 -22.99 5.92
CA ILE A 289 -24.62 -23.76 7.16
C ILE A 289 -25.82 -23.17 7.92
N LEU A 290 -25.93 -21.85 8.03
CA LEU A 290 -27.07 -21.18 8.66
C LEU A 290 -28.38 -21.54 7.94
N ARG A 291 -28.37 -21.58 6.60
CA ARG A 291 -29.56 -21.97 5.81
C ARG A 291 -30.04 -23.39 6.11
N THR A 292 -29.17 -24.30 6.56
CA THR A 292 -29.59 -25.66 6.94
C THR A 292 -30.04 -25.77 8.40
N ARG A 293 -29.67 -24.82 9.27
CA ARG A 293 -29.91 -24.88 10.72
C ARG A 293 -30.98 -23.90 11.24
N LEU A 294 -31.14 -22.74 10.59
CA LEU A 294 -32.07 -21.69 11.01
C LEU A 294 -33.32 -21.63 10.13
N LYS A 295 -34.39 -21.06 10.68
CA LYS A 295 -35.65 -20.81 9.95
C LYS A 295 -35.45 -19.69 8.92
N LYS A 296 -36.15 -19.80 7.77
CA LYS A 296 -36.05 -18.87 6.63
C LYS A 296 -36.31 -17.40 7.00
N SER A 297 -37.16 -17.15 8.01
CA SER A 297 -37.45 -15.80 8.50
C SER A 297 -36.24 -15.10 9.13
N GLN A 298 -35.31 -15.86 9.71
CA GLN A 298 -34.13 -15.31 10.40
C GLN A 298 -32.91 -15.14 9.48
N TRP A 299 -32.99 -15.60 8.23
CA TRP A 299 -31.84 -15.59 7.33
C TRP A 299 -31.41 -14.19 6.94
N ALA A 300 -32.36 -13.30 6.65
CA ALA A 300 -32.07 -11.94 6.22
C ALA A 300 -31.37 -11.13 7.32
N ASP A 301 -31.86 -11.25 8.56
CA ASP A 301 -31.34 -10.50 9.70
C ASP A 301 -29.91 -10.90 10.09
N VAL A 302 -29.60 -12.20 10.00
CA VAL A 302 -28.29 -12.75 10.41
C VAL A 302 -27.28 -12.75 9.27
N THR A 303 -27.71 -13.13 8.05
CA THR A 303 -26.79 -13.29 6.92
C THR A 303 -26.42 -11.96 6.30
N GLY A 304 -27.33 -10.96 6.34
CA GLY A 304 -27.19 -9.68 5.65
C GLY A 304 -27.07 -9.81 4.13
N ASP A 305 -26.62 -8.74 3.47
CA ASP A 305 -26.47 -8.70 2.01
C ASP A 305 -25.36 -9.62 1.50
N ASP A 306 -25.59 -10.24 0.33
CA ASP A 306 -24.58 -11.00 -0.39
C ASP A 306 -23.37 -10.09 -0.74
N ARG A 307 -22.19 -10.52 -0.28
CA ARG A 307 -20.93 -9.82 -0.53
C ARG A 307 -20.21 -10.45 -1.72
N GLU A 308 -19.62 -9.59 -2.55
CA GLU A 308 -18.82 -10.01 -3.69
C GLU A 308 -17.33 -9.88 -3.35
N GLU A 309 -16.52 -10.74 -3.94
CA GLU A 309 -15.06 -10.66 -3.82
C GLU A 309 -14.51 -9.43 -4.53
N VAL A 310 -13.51 -8.79 -3.93
CA VAL A 310 -12.79 -7.67 -4.53
C VAL A 310 -11.76 -8.18 -5.52
N ALA A 311 -11.83 -7.69 -6.76
CA ALA A 311 -10.88 -7.98 -7.80
C ALA A 311 -9.85 -6.85 -7.94
N VAL A 312 -8.57 -7.22 -8.13
CA VAL A 312 -7.47 -6.26 -8.32
C VAL A 312 -6.99 -6.35 -9.76
N VAL A 313 -6.99 -5.23 -10.46
CA VAL A 313 -6.58 -5.08 -11.85
C VAL A 313 -5.24 -4.34 -11.91
N PRO A 314 -4.11 -5.06 -12.07
CA PRO A 314 -2.86 -4.42 -12.41
C PRO A 314 -2.89 -3.96 -13.87
N LEU A 315 -2.60 -2.69 -14.06
CA LEU A 315 -2.35 -2.08 -15.35
C LEU A 315 -0.86 -1.79 -15.50
N GLY A 316 -0.39 -1.69 -16.75
CA GLY A 316 0.97 -1.32 -17.08
C GLY A 316 1.32 0.14 -16.75
N ALA A 317 2.12 0.77 -17.62
CA ALA A 317 2.60 2.13 -17.42
C ALA A 317 1.57 3.20 -17.82
N VAL A 318 0.39 3.19 -17.18
CA VAL A 318 -0.78 4.03 -17.52
C VAL A 318 -1.17 5.04 -16.44
N GLU A 319 -0.28 5.32 -15.46
CA GLU A 319 -0.55 6.30 -14.39
C GLU A 319 -0.94 7.67 -14.95
N LYS A 320 -0.23 8.15 -15.98
CA LYS A 320 -0.45 9.48 -16.54
C LYS A 320 -1.85 9.57 -17.16
N ASP A 321 -2.21 8.61 -18.00
CA ASP A 321 -3.54 8.56 -18.63
C ASP A 321 -4.66 8.50 -17.60
N LEU A 322 -4.48 7.70 -16.54
CA LEU A 322 -5.42 7.62 -15.42
C LEU A 322 -5.53 8.93 -14.63
N ALA A 323 -4.40 9.60 -14.40
CA ALA A 323 -4.35 10.87 -13.70
C ALA A 323 -5.02 11.99 -14.51
N ASP A 324 -4.77 12.03 -15.82
CA ASP A 324 -5.35 12.98 -16.76
C ASP A 324 -6.88 12.81 -16.86
N MET A 325 -7.38 11.57 -16.91
CA MET A 325 -8.83 11.28 -16.90
C MET A 325 -9.56 11.81 -15.66
N VAL A 326 -8.90 11.80 -14.50
CA VAL A 326 -9.50 12.26 -13.22
C VAL A 326 -9.16 13.73 -12.94
N GLY A 327 -8.32 14.38 -13.76
CA GLY A 327 -7.85 15.75 -13.51
C GLY A 327 -6.94 15.87 -12.30
N LEU A 328 -6.18 14.82 -11.98
CA LEU A 328 -5.19 14.80 -10.92
C LEU A 328 -3.78 14.81 -11.51
N ARG A 329 -2.80 15.31 -10.74
CA ARG A 329 -1.39 15.30 -11.19
C ARG A 329 -0.83 13.88 -11.28
N ARG A 330 -1.26 13.00 -10.36
CA ARG A 330 -0.81 11.62 -10.21
C ARG A 330 -1.94 10.79 -9.62
N LEU A 331 -2.10 9.55 -10.08
CA LEU A 331 -3.08 8.61 -9.54
C LEU A 331 -2.48 7.21 -9.41
N ALA A 332 -2.19 6.82 -8.17
CA ALA A 332 -1.56 5.52 -7.88
C ALA A 332 -2.57 4.39 -7.67
N CYS A 333 -3.82 4.69 -7.34
CA CYS A 333 -4.84 3.68 -7.08
C CYS A 333 -6.23 4.27 -7.31
N LEU A 334 -7.08 3.52 -8.00
CA LEU A 334 -8.48 3.85 -8.28
C LEU A 334 -9.32 2.64 -7.89
N ALA A 335 -10.34 2.82 -7.06
CA ALA A 335 -11.30 1.75 -6.77
C ALA A 335 -12.72 2.14 -7.17
N LEU A 336 -13.44 1.14 -7.70
CA LEU A 336 -14.83 1.24 -8.14
C LEU A 336 -15.74 0.54 -7.13
N ARG A 337 -16.78 1.24 -6.69
CA ARG A 337 -17.80 0.68 -5.80
C ARG A 337 -18.86 -0.08 -6.59
N LYS A 338 -19.53 -1.03 -5.92
CA LYS A 338 -20.65 -1.80 -6.48
C LYS A 338 -21.82 -0.92 -6.93
N SER A 339 -21.99 0.27 -6.35
CA SER A 339 -23.06 1.21 -6.71
C SER A 339 -22.82 1.98 -8.00
N HIS A 340 -21.67 1.83 -8.66
CA HIS A 340 -21.39 2.54 -9.91
C HIS A 340 -22.31 2.04 -11.05
N PRO A 341 -23.01 2.92 -11.80
CA PRO A 341 -24.05 2.51 -12.76
C PRO A 341 -23.52 1.60 -13.87
N ASN A 342 -22.28 1.83 -14.30
CA ASN A 342 -21.64 1.09 -15.39
C ASN A 342 -20.70 -0.03 -14.91
N ILE A 343 -20.79 -0.47 -13.65
CA ILE A 343 -19.91 -1.51 -13.09
C ILE A 343 -20.04 -2.86 -13.82
N GLU A 344 -21.22 -3.15 -14.36
CA GLU A 344 -21.49 -4.40 -15.07
C GLU A 344 -20.63 -4.53 -16.34
N ARG A 345 -20.34 -3.42 -17.03
CA ARG A 345 -19.45 -3.45 -18.21
C ARG A 345 -18.05 -3.93 -17.84
N VAL A 346 -17.54 -3.52 -16.67
CA VAL A 346 -16.25 -3.98 -16.15
C VAL A 346 -16.30 -5.47 -15.82
N ARG A 347 -17.40 -5.95 -15.22
CA ARG A 347 -17.60 -7.37 -14.92
C ARG A 347 -17.70 -8.24 -16.18
N THR A 348 -18.34 -7.75 -17.24
CA THR A 348 -18.41 -8.45 -18.52
C THR A 348 -17.03 -8.55 -19.18
N LEU A 349 -16.23 -7.48 -19.12
CA LEU A 349 -14.88 -7.45 -19.68
C LEU A 349 -13.89 -8.31 -18.87
N LEU A 350 -14.02 -8.29 -17.54
CA LEU A 350 -13.13 -8.99 -16.60
C LEU A 350 -13.93 -10.03 -15.79
N PRO A 351 -14.35 -11.13 -16.43
CA PRO A 351 -15.01 -12.22 -15.73
C PRO A 351 -14.06 -12.86 -14.71
N LYS A 352 -14.65 -13.49 -13.68
CA LYS A 352 -13.91 -14.18 -12.61
C LYS A 352 -12.98 -15.31 -13.12
N SER A 353 -13.22 -15.79 -14.34
CA SER A 353 -12.38 -16.78 -15.02
C SER A 353 -11.05 -16.20 -15.51
N ILE A 354 -11.04 -14.92 -15.90
CA ILE A 354 -9.84 -14.22 -16.39
C ILE A 354 -9.14 -13.54 -15.23
N LEU A 355 -9.90 -12.87 -14.36
CA LEU A 355 -9.37 -12.15 -13.22
C LEU A 355 -9.72 -12.88 -11.92
N HIS A 356 -8.84 -13.77 -11.51
CA HIS A 356 -8.98 -14.43 -10.23
C HIS A 356 -8.77 -13.43 -9.08
N PRO A 357 -9.74 -13.32 -8.14
CA PRO A 357 -9.57 -12.47 -6.97
C PRO A 357 -8.33 -12.88 -6.19
N PRO A 358 -7.55 -11.92 -5.67
CA PRO A 358 -6.42 -12.24 -4.81
C PRO A 358 -6.93 -13.04 -3.60
N ARG A 359 -6.34 -14.21 -3.37
CA ARG A 359 -6.64 -15.05 -2.21
C ARG A 359 -5.33 -15.45 -1.55
N PHE A 360 -5.39 -15.62 -0.23
CA PHE A 360 -4.32 -16.33 0.45
C PHE A 360 -4.28 -17.76 -0.05
N SER A 361 -3.07 -18.30 -0.11
CA SER A 361 -2.85 -19.70 -0.43
C SER A 361 -3.53 -20.62 0.60
N LEU A 362 -3.67 -20.16 1.84
CA LEU A 362 -4.37 -20.83 2.93
C LEU A 362 -5.59 -20.00 3.37
N THR A 363 -6.80 -20.49 3.07
CA THR A 363 -8.05 -19.92 3.58
C THR A 363 -8.78 -20.99 4.37
N LEU A 364 -8.87 -20.80 5.69
CA LEU A 364 -9.64 -21.69 6.55
C LEU A 364 -11.14 -21.39 6.37
N PRO A 365 -11.98 -22.42 6.16
CA PRO A 365 -13.40 -22.24 5.87
C PRO A 365 -14.21 -21.75 7.08
N ILE A 366 -13.67 -21.89 8.29
CA ILE A 366 -14.31 -21.48 9.54
C ILE A 366 -13.30 -20.60 10.32
N PRO A 367 -13.73 -19.51 10.99
CA PRO A 367 -12.87 -18.74 11.88
C PRO A 367 -12.14 -19.64 12.88
N THR A 368 -10.86 -19.36 13.10
CA THR A 368 -9.91 -20.22 13.84
C THR A 368 -10.27 -20.47 15.30
N SER A 369 -11.22 -19.73 15.88
CA SER A 369 -11.65 -19.90 17.27
C SER A 369 -12.21 -21.30 17.57
N THR A 370 -12.65 -22.05 16.55
CA THR A 370 -13.18 -23.42 16.72
C THR A 370 -12.26 -24.51 16.18
N LEU A 371 -11.08 -24.17 15.63
CA LEU A 371 -10.16 -25.17 15.09
C LEU A 371 -9.37 -25.81 16.23
N LYS A 372 -9.78 -27.03 16.61
CA LYS A 372 -8.91 -27.94 17.36
C LYS A 372 -7.72 -28.28 16.47
N VAL A 373 -6.56 -27.69 16.75
CA VAL A 373 -5.30 -28.07 16.10
C VAL A 373 -4.96 -29.46 16.60
N HIS A 374 -5.22 -30.47 15.77
CA HIS A 374 -4.71 -31.81 16.01
C HIS A 374 -3.20 -31.75 15.79
N THR A 375 -2.45 -31.52 16.87
CA THR A 375 -1.02 -31.80 16.87
C THR A 375 -0.89 -33.30 16.62
N CYS A 376 -0.06 -33.71 15.66
CA CYS A 376 0.23 -35.12 15.37
C CYS A 376 0.99 -35.80 16.53
N ALA A 377 0.67 -35.50 17.79
CA ALA A 377 0.88 -36.40 18.89
C ALA A 377 -0.08 -37.57 18.63
N THR A 378 0.46 -38.66 18.11
CA THR A 378 -0.22 -39.95 17.97
C THR A 378 -1.11 -40.20 19.18
N PRO A 379 -2.45 -40.27 19.05
CA PRO A 379 -3.27 -40.71 20.16
C PRO A 379 -2.87 -42.15 20.45
N SER A 380 -2.28 -42.36 21.63
CA SER A 380 -2.04 -43.69 22.17
C SER A 380 -3.37 -44.44 22.10
N VAL A 381 -3.34 -45.58 21.40
CA VAL A 381 -4.47 -46.46 21.13
C VAL A 381 -5.07 -46.96 22.45
N SER A 382 -6.03 -46.23 23.02
CA SER A 382 -6.95 -46.76 24.02
C SER A 382 -8.20 -47.22 23.28
N LYS A 383 -8.30 -48.54 23.08
CA LYS A 383 -9.49 -49.22 22.56
C LYS A 383 -10.65 -49.05 23.55
N SER A 384 -11.64 -48.25 23.19
CA SER A 384 -13.02 -48.39 23.67
C SER A 384 -13.94 -47.84 22.57
N GLU A 385 -14.47 -48.72 21.73
CA GLU A 385 -15.86 -49.19 21.78
C GLU A 385 -16.92 -48.14 21.39
N THR A 386 -17.36 -48.28 20.13
CA THR A 386 -18.77 -48.20 19.68
C THR A 386 -19.61 -47.00 20.14
N SER A 387 -19.19 -45.78 19.79
CA SER A 387 -20.17 -44.73 19.48
C SER A 387 -20.13 -44.44 17.98
N LYS A 388 -21.30 -44.50 17.33
CA LYS A 388 -21.53 -43.97 15.99
C LYS A 388 -21.39 -42.45 16.06
N GLU A 389 -20.17 -41.96 16.21
CA GLU A 389 -19.89 -40.55 16.01
C GLU A 389 -20.16 -40.25 14.55
N ASN A 390 -21.26 -39.52 14.32
CA ASN A 390 -21.46 -38.71 13.13
C ASN A 390 -20.26 -37.76 13.03
N GLY A 391 -19.13 -38.26 12.52
CA GLY A 391 -17.94 -37.48 12.27
C GLY A 391 -18.30 -36.43 11.26
N ALA A 392 -18.64 -35.23 11.76
CA ALA A 392 -18.89 -34.07 10.93
C ALA A 392 -17.68 -33.96 9.99
N PRO A 393 -17.89 -33.90 8.66
CA PRO A 393 -16.81 -33.93 7.70
C PRO A 393 -15.84 -32.81 8.07
N ILE A 394 -14.62 -33.20 8.45
CA ILE A 394 -13.55 -32.25 8.76
C ILE A 394 -13.43 -31.38 7.50
N PRO A 395 -13.65 -30.07 7.60
CA PRO A 395 -13.65 -29.23 6.42
C PRO A 395 -12.27 -29.35 5.75
N HIS A 396 -12.27 -29.64 4.45
CA HIS A 396 -11.06 -29.90 3.68
C HIS A 396 -10.06 -28.74 3.81
N VAL A 397 -9.03 -28.90 4.64
CA VAL A 397 -7.98 -27.89 4.84
C VAL A 397 -7.02 -27.97 3.66
N HIS A 398 -6.98 -26.91 2.85
CA HIS A 398 -6.00 -26.80 1.78
C HIS A 398 -4.64 -26.38 2.35
N TYR A 399 -3.70 -27.33 2.41
CA TYR A 399 -2.31 -27.07 2.75
C TYR A 399 -1.54 -26.53 1.54
N VAL A 400 -0.63 -25.61 1.78
CA VAL A 400 0.17 -24.95 0.73
C VAL A 400 1.61 -25.46 0.80
N PRO A 401 2.24 -25.80 -0.33
CA PRO A 401 3.65 -26.16 -0.34
C PRO A 401 4.54 -25.03 0.20
N LEU A 402 5.47 -25.38 1.08
CA LEU A 402 6.50 -24.44 1.54
C LEU A 402 7.51 -24.21 0.41
N HIS A 403 7.75 -22.94 0.08
CA HIS A 403 8.71 -22.55 -0.95
C HIS A 403 9.99 -22.02 -0.32
N VAL A 404 11.11 -22.74 -0.50
CA VAL A 404 12.43 -22.29 -0.05
C VAL A 404 13.21 -21.77 -1.25
N LYS A 405 13.54 -20.48 -1.26
CA LYS A 405 14.30 -19.82 -2.33
C LYS A 405 15.80 -19.82 -2.00
N GLY A 406 16.66 -20.00 -2.99
CA GLY A 406 18.11 -19.83 -2.85
C GLY A 406 18.53 -18.40 -3.20
N ILE A 407 19.01 -17.62 -2.23
CA ILE A 407 19.58 -16.30 -2.47
C ILE A 407 21.09 -16.43 -2.63
N GLN A 408 21.63 -15.94 -3.75
CA GLN A 408 23.07 -15.88 -3.97
C GLN A 408 23.67 -14.74 -3.15
N THR A 409 24.69 -15.06 -2.36
CA THR A 409 25.44 -14.12 -1.54
C THR A 409 26.92 -14.27 -1.77
N LYS A 410 27.65 -13.17 -1.88
CA LYS A 410 29.11 -13.19 -2.01
C LYS A 410 29.74 -13.27 -0.62
N VAL A 411 30.45 -14.37 -0.36
CA VAL A 411 31.23 -14.54 0.87
C VAL A 411 32.71 -14.42 0.50
N PRO A 412 33.49 -13.53 1.13
CA PRO A 412 34.92 -13.45 0.87
C PRO A 412 35.59 -14.79 1.21
N VAL A 413 36.51 -15.24 0.36
CA VAL A 413 37.20 -16.53 0.52
C VAL A 413 37.99 -16.56 1.83
N ASP A 414 38.55 -15.42 2.21
CA ASP A 414 39.31 -15.26 3.44
C ASP A 414 38.93 -13.93 4.14
N ASN A 415 38.12 -14.05 5.19
CA ASN A 415 37.73 -12.92 6.03
C ASN A 415 38.93 -12.28 6.74
N ALA A 416 39.97 -13.06 7.07
CA ALA A 416 41.11 -12.59 7.82
C ALA A 416 42.02 -11.71 6.97
N SER A 417 42.37 -12.13 5.74
CA SER A 417 43.16 -11.28 4.83
C SER A 417 42.40 -10.02 4.42
N ARG A 418 41.09 -10.09 4.18
CA ARG A 418 40.28 -8.89 3.89
C ARG A 418 40.26 -7.92 5.07
N LYS A 419 40.13 -8.43 6.31
CA LYS A 419 40.21 -7.61 7.53
C LYS A 419 41.60 -7.01 7.68
N ALA A 420 42.68 -7.78 7.46
CA ALA A 420 44.06 -7.30 7.53
C ALA A 420 44.33 -6.19 6.50
N LYS A 421 43.89 -6.36 5.24
CA LYS A 421 44.01 -5.33 4.20
C LYS A 421 43.23 -4.07 4.55
N ARG A 422 41.99 -4.20 5.02
CA ARG A 422 41.19 -3.05 5.49
C ARG A 422 41.91 -2.32 6.63
N LEU A 423 42.58 -3.05 7.52
CA LEU A 423 43.31 -2.48 8.66
C LEU A 423 44.60 -1.78 8.20
N GLN A 424 45.30 -2.32 7.21
CA GLN A 424 46.43 -1.66 6.55
C GLN A 424 45.99 -0.38 5.83
N GLU A 425 44.90 -0.43 5.06
CA GLU A 425 44.33 0.73 4.38
C GLU A 425 43.95 1.84 5.38
N VAL A 426 43.32 1.48 6.50
CA VAL A 426 43.00 2.43 7.58
C VAL A 426 44.27 3.02 8.21
N ARG A 427 45.32 2.22 8.41
CA ARG A 427 46.61 2.70 8.94
C ARG A 427 47.28 3.68 7.96
N LEU A 428 47.29 3.38 6.66
CA LEU A 428 47.82 4.25 5.61
C LEU A 428 47.05 5.58 5.56
N LYS A 429 45.71 5.54 5.51
CA LYS A 429 44.86 6.75 5.56
C LYS A 429 45.11 7.61 6.79
N ARG A 430 45.36 7.00 7.96
CA ARG A 430 45.72 7.73 9.19
C ARG A 430 47.11 8.35 9.11
N ALA A 431 48.07 7.69 8.49
CA ALA A 431 49.42 8.23 8.29
C ALA A 431 49.40 9.41 7.32
N GLU A 432 48.71 9.28 6.19
CA GLU A 432 48.50 10.34 5.21
C GLU A 432 47.81 11.56 5.83
N ALA A 433 46.74 11.35 6.61
CA ALA A 433 46.06 12.44 7.32
C ALA A 433 46.99 13.16 8.33
N LYS A 434 47.90 12.42 8.99
CA LYS A 434 48.90 13.02 9.89
C LYS A 434 49.94 13.83 9.12
N ILE A 435 50.43 13.34 7.97
CA ILE A 435 51.37 14.06 7.10
C ILE A 435 50.71 15.34 6.58
N LYS A 436 49.50 15.24 6.05
CA LYS A 436 48.73 16.40 5.57
C LYS A 436 48.49 17.45 6.66
N LYS A 437 48.25 17.01 7.91
CA LYS A 437 48.12 17.91 9.07
C LYS A 437 49.44 18.57 9.47
N LYS A 438 50.59 17.90 9.28
CA LYS A 438 51.91 18.51 9.52
C LYS A 438 52.22 19.54 8.44
N GLU A 439 52.02 19.20 7.17
CA GLU A 439 52.22 20.12 6.05
C GLU A 439 51.34 21.37 6.15
N SER A 440 50.06 21.21 6.53
CA SER A 440 49.17 22.37 6.73
C SER A 440 49.63 23.27 7.87
N LYS A 441 50.17 22.69 8.97
CA LYS A 441 50.74 23.45 10.08
C LYS A 441 52.03 24.18 9.68
N GLU A 442 52.90 23.55 8.91
CA GLU A 442 54.12 24.20 8.41
C GLU A 442 53.80 25.33 7.43
N LYS A 443 52.83 25.14 6.53
CA LYS A 443 52.32 26.20 5.65
C LYS A 443 51.76 27.37 6.46
N ALA A 444 50.98 27.10 7.50
CA ALA A 444 50.49 28.14 8.43
C ALA A 444 51.63 28.87 9.15
N LYS A 445 52.65 28.16 9.65
CA LYS A 445 53.83 28.79 10.29
C LYS A 445 54.63 29.67 9.32
N LYS A 446 54.86 29.20 8.09
CA LYS A 446 55.54 29.98 7.05
C LYS A 446 54.72 31.22 6.67
N ALA A 447 53.40 31.11 6.58
CA ALA A 447 52.51 32.25 6.32
C ALA A 447 52.53 33.27 7.47
N ALA A 448 52.56 32.82 8.72
CA ALA A 448 52.69 33.69 9.89
C ALA A 448 54.04 34.42 9.92
N LYS A 449 55.16 33.72 9.62
CA LYS A 449 56.50 34.31 9.57
C LYS A 449 56.68 35.33 8.43
N LYS A 450 55.85 35.29 7.38
CA LYS A 450 55.88 36.27 6.28
C LYS A 450 55.05 37.53 6.59
N LYS A 451 54.20 37.49 7.62
CA LYS A 451 53.36 38.62 8.04
C LYS A 451 54.01 39.48 9.14
N ASN A 452 54.99 38.93 9.85
CA ASN A 452 55.91 39.65 10.72
C ASN A 452 57.16 39.99 9.93
#